data_AF-A0A852UTK7-F1
#
_entry.id   AF-A0A852UTK7-F1
#
_cell.length_a   1.000
_cell.length_b   1.000
_cell.length_c   1.000
_cell.angle_alpha   90.00
_cell.angle_beta   90.00
_cell.angle_gamma   90.00
#
_symmetry.space_group_name_H-M   'P 1'
#
loop_
_entity.id
_entity.type
_entity.pdbx_description
1 polymer ?
#
loop_
_entity_poly.entity_id
_entity_poly.type
_entity_poly.pdbx_seq_one_letter_code
_entity_poly.pdbx_strand_id
1 'polypeptide(L)'
;MNFKSIDIQVLDSSGAMVVQNGILVESERVCAIYDMDEEDFKFVCTTRYELNTILAAQDFRMKYLEKIERFCSECGTAMEEGFCFESDATLYCSEECLTKVITWDEYLAMYDNGDGDAYWTDWYDC
;
A
#
# COMPACT_ATOMS: atom_id res chain seq x y z
N MET A 1 13.08 4.16 -20.59
CA MET A 1 13.49 4.74 -19.29
C MET A 1 12.75 3.94 -18.23
N ASN A 2 13.48 3.33 -17.30
CA ASN A 2 12.91 2.51 -16.22
C ASN A 2 12.76 3.44 -15.00
N PHE A 3 11.55 3.94 -14.73
CA PHE A 3 11.30 4.76 -13.56
C PHE A 3 11.06 3.83 -12.37
N LYS A 4 11.88 3.94 -11.33
CA LYS A 4 11.61 3.27 -10.06
C LYS A 4 10.77 4.23 -9.23
N SER A 5 9.44 4.10 -9.33
CA SER A 5 8.53 4.75 -8.39
C SER A 5 8.53 3.97 -7.09
N ILE A 6 8.67 4.69 -5.98
CA ILE A 6 8.60 4.10 -4.64
C ILE A 6 7.57 4.90 -3.88
N ASP A 7 6.56 4.21 -3.35
CA ASP A 7 5.51 4.84 -2.56
C ASP A 7 6.08 5.24 -1.20
N ILE A 8 5.80 6.47 -0.79
CA ILE A 8 6.37 7.09 0.40
C ILE A 8 5.34 7.94 1.12
N GLN A 9 5.65 8.17 2.39
CA GLN A 9 5.03 9.16 3.25
C GLN A 9 6.08 10.20 3.67
N VAL A 10 5.69 11.47 3.74
CA VAL A 10 6.52 12.52 4.34
C VAL A 10 5.86 12.97 5.63
N LEU A 11 6.61 12.94 6.72
CA LEU A 11 6.14 13.29 8.05
C LEU A 11 6.99 14.42 8.61
N ASP A 12 6.38 15.29 9.40
CA ASP A 12 7.11 16.24 10.24
C ASP A 12 7.66 15.58 11.52
N SER A 13 8.36 16.35 12.35
CA SER A 13 8.92 15.87 13.61
C SER A 13 7.90 15.54 14.69
N SER A 14 6.68 16.07 14.59
CA SER A 14 5.56 15.66 15.45
C SER A 14 4.95 14.31 15.02
N GLY A 15 5.28 13.86 13.80
CA GLY A 15 4.69 12.69 13.18
C GLY A 15 3.42 13.00 12.38
N ALA A 16 3.11 14.28 12.15
CA ALA A 16 2.00 14.66 11.30
C ALA A 16 2.35 14.43 9.82
N MET A 17 1.35 14.03 9.04
CA MET A 17 1.48 13.75 7.62
C MET A 17 1.57 15.05 6.83
N VAL A 18 2.69 15.25 6.14
CA VAL A 18 2.92 16.37 5.21
C VAL A 18 2.59 15.94 3.77
N VAL A 19 2.92 14.70 3.42
CA VAL A 19 2.51 14.02 2.18
C VAL A 19 2.06 12.63 2.56
N GLN A 20 0.78 12.31 2.34
CA GLN A 20 0.20 11.01 2.68
C GLN A 20 0.43 9.99 1.59
N ASN A 21 0.11 10.33 0.34
CA ASN A 21 0.24 9.45 -0.80
C ASN A 21 1.31 9.99 -1.74
N GLY A 22 2.58 9.80 -1.37
CA GLY A 22 3.71 10.32 -2.14
C GLY A 22 4.35 9.27 -3.05
N ILE A 23 4.76 9.68 -4.26
CA ILE A 23 5.65 8.90 -5.11
C ILE A 23 7.02 9.56 -5.15
N LEU A 24 8.03 8.80 -4.76
CA LEU A 24 9.42 9.19 -4.92
C LEU A 24 9.87 8.98 -6.37
N VAL A 25 10.17 10.08 -7.05
CA VAL A 25 10.65 10.08 -8.44
C VAL A 25 12.15 10.32 -8.45
N GLU A 26 12.91 9.34 -8.94
CA GLU A 26 14.37 9.43 -9.03
C GLU A 26 14.87 9.07 -10.44
N SER A 27 15.73 9.94 -10.98
CA SER A 27 16.43 9.77 -12.25
C SER A 27 17.84 10.39 -12.16
N GLU A 28 18.62 10.31 -13.23
CA GLU A 28 20.00 10.86 -13.24
C GLU A 28 20.09 12.37 -12.99
N ARG A 29 19.01 13.13 -13.19
CA ARG A 29 19.02 14.61 -13.12
C ARG A 29 17.90 15.21 -12.28
N VAL A 30 17.00 14.38 -11.79
CA VAL A 30 15.81 14.82 -11.07
C VAL A 30 15.57 13.86 -9.92
N CYS A 31 15.40 14.43 -8.74
CA CYS A 31 14.86 13.76 -7.56
C CYS A 31 13.75 14.65 -7.00
N ALA A 32 12.55 14.10 -6.89
CA ALA A 32 11.36 14.84 -6.45
C ALA A 32 10.40 13.90 -5.73
N ILE A 33 9.46 14.50 -5.00
CA ILE A 33 8.31 13.81 -4.41
C ILE A 33 7.08 14.29 -5.16
N TYR A 34 6.38 13.39 -5.83
CA TYR A 34 5.07 13.69 -6.39
C TYR A 34 4.01 13.41 -5.32
N ASP A 35 3.19 14.40 -5.00
CA ASP A 35 2.07 14.28 -4.08
C ASP A 35 0.83 13.87 -4.89
N MET A 36 0.34 12.64 -4.67
CA MET A 36 -0.82 12.13 -5.40
C MET A 36 -2.13 12.79 -4.94
N ASP A 37 -2.17 13.28 -3.71
CA ASP A 37 -3.38 13.91 -3.16
C ASP A 37 -3.57 15.33 -3.70
N GLU A 38 -2.46 16.06 -3.88
CA GLU A 38 -2.45 17.43 -4.42
C GLU A 38 -2.16 17.50 -5.94
N GLU A 39 -1.84 16.37 -6.56
CA GLU A 39 -1.43 16.25 -7.97
C GLU A 39 -0.26 17.17 -8.37
N ASP A 40 0.73 17.36 -7.48
CA ASP A 40 1.84 18.28 -7.68
C ASP A 40 3.23 17.70 -7.33
N PHE A 41 4.29 18.38 -7.76
CA PHE A 41 5.67 18.00 -7.43
C PHE A 41 6.20 18.84 -6.29
N LYS A 42 6.50 18.18 -5.17
CA LYS A 42 7.13 18.75 -3.98
C LYS A 42 8.62 18.40 -3.92
N PHE A 43 9.39 19.28 -3.27
CA PHE A 43 10.81 19.08 -2.97
C PHE A 43 11.67 18.69 -4.19
N VAL A 44 11.53 19.41 -5.30
CA VAL A 44 12.25 19.11 -6.56
C VAL A 44 13.72 19.52 -6.45
N CYS A 45 14.62 18.58 -6.70
CA CYS A 45 16.06 18.78 -6.72
C CYS A 45 16.75 17.84 -7.73
N THR A 46 18.08 17.81 -7.76
CA THR A 46 18.82 17.03 -8.77
C THR A 46 19.31 15.68 -8.25
N THR A 47 19.45 15.52 -6.93
CA THR A 47 19.97 14.29 -6.32
C THR A 47 19.22 13.91 -5.04
N ARG A 48 19.27 12.62 -4.70
CA ARG A 48 18.78 12.11 -3.41
C ARG A 48 19.36 12.85 -2.20
N TYR A 49 20.64 13.19 -2.28
CA TYR A 49 21.34 13.84 -1.20
C TYR A 49 20.77 15.25 -0.93
N GLU A 50 20.50 16.00 -2.00
CA GLU A 50 19.84 17.30 -1.92
C GLU A 50 18.43 17.17 -1.34
N LEU A 51 17.64 16.19 -1.80
CA LEU A 51 16.30 15.93 -1.28
C LEU A 51 16.33 15.71 0.24
N ASN A 52 17.19 14.80 0.71
CA ASN A 52 17.32 14.51 2.14
C ASN A 52 17.77 15.75 2.93
N THR A 53 18.62 16.60 2.36
CA THR A 53 19.05 17.86 2.99
C THR A 53 17.90 18.85 3.10
N ILE A 54 17.07 18.98 2.05
CA ILE A 54 15.89 19.85 2.04
C ILE A 54 14.86 19.38 3.07
N LEU A 55 14.59 18.08 3.14
CA LEU A 55 13.67 17.49 4.12
C LEU A 55 14.18 17.73 5.55
N ALA A 56 15.45 17.42 5.82
CA ALA A 56 16.05 17.61 7.15
C ALA A 56 16.06 19.09 7.58
N ALA A 57 16.28 20.03 6.66
CA ALA A 57 16.24 21.47 6.95
C ALA A 57 14.83 21.96 7.33
N GLN A 58 13.79 21.23 6.92
CA GLN A 58 12.39 21.50 7.27
C GLN A 58 11.89 20.60 8.41
N ASP A 59 12.78 19.81 9.03
CA ASP A 59 12.45 18.84 10.07
C ASP A 59 11.44 17.77 9.61
N PHE A 60 11.54 17.41 8.33
CA PHE A 60 10.74 16.36 7.69
C PHE A 60 11.56 15.09 7.52
N ARG A 61 10.86 13.95 7.59
CA ARG A 61 11.41 12.63 7.29
C ARG A 61 10.53 11.89 6.29
N MET A 62 11.18 11.10 5.45
CA MET A 62 10.51 10.24 4.50
C MET A 62 10.43 8.81 5.05
N LYS A 63 9.27 8.20 4.95
CA LYS A 63 8.98 6.81 5.29
C LYS A 63 8.63 6.07 4.00
N TYR A 64 9.29 4.95 3.74
CA TYR A 64 8.95 4.08 2.62
C TYR A 64 7.70 3.26 2.97
N LEU A 65 6.77 3.19 2.03
CA LEU A 65 5.63 2.29 2.11
C LEU A 65 6.05 0.96 1.50
N GLU A 66 6.16 -0.06 2.33
CA GLU A 66 6.28 -1.43 1.84
C GLU A 66 4.89 -1.85 1.38
N LYS A 67 4.73 -2.13 0.07
CA LYS A 67 3.55 -2.85 -0.40
C LYS A 67 3.57 -4.21 0.28
N ILE A 68 2.56 -4.46 1.12
CA ILE A 68 2.35 -5.78 1.71
C ILE A 68 1.86 -6.67 0.57
N GLU A 69 2.77 -7.45 0.01
CA GLU A 69 2.40 -8.50 -0.93
C GLU A 69 1.55 -9.53 -0.20
N ARG A 70 0.32 -9.71 -0.68
CA ARG A 70 -0.62 -10.71 -0.18
C ARG A 70 -0.62 -11.88 -1.15
N PHE A 71 -0.74 -13.08 -0.60
CA PHE A 71 -0.73 -14.32 -1.37
C PHE A 71 -1.93 -15.17 -0.98
N CYS A 72 -2.53 -15.82 -1.98
CA CYS A 72 -3.61 -16.77 -1.74
C CYS A 72 -3.12 -17.93 -0.87
N SER A 73 -3.81 -18.22 0.22
CA SER A 73 -3.53 -19.34 1.12
C SER A 73 -3.70 -20.70 0.45
N GLU A 74 -4.46 -20.78 -0.65
CA GLU A 74 -4.67 -22.01 -1.43
C GLU A 74 -3.67 -22.15 -2.59
N CYS A 75 -3.58 -21.16 -3.48
CA CYS A 75 -2.78 -21.27 -4.71
C CYS A 75 -1.44 -20.55 -4.68
N GLY A 76 -1.15 -19.77 -3.64
CA GLY A 76 0.10 -19.01 -3.49
C GLY A 76 0.31 -17.88 -4.50
N THR A 77 -0.70 -17.52 -5.28
CA THR A 77 -0.60 -16.42 -6.27
C THR A 77 -0.72 -15.07 -5.55
N ALA A 78 0.11 -14.10 -5.96
CA ALA A 78 0.02 -12.72 -5.48
C ALA A 78 -1.35 -12.11 -5.82
N MET A 79 -1.91 -11.35 -4.89
CA MET A 79 -3.28 -10.82 -4.98
C MET A 79 -3.35 -9.34 -4.60
N GLU A 80 -4.21 -8.63 -5.32
CA GLU A 80 -4.58 -7.22 -5.06
C GLU A 80 -6.03 -7.11 -4.54
N GLU A 81 -6.79 -8.22 -4.55
CA GLU A 81 -8.13 -8.36 -3.98
C GLU A 81 -8.38 -9.81 -3.57
N GLY A 82 -9.34 -10.04 -2.67
CA GLY A 82 -9.66 -11.38 -2.21
C GLY A 82 -10.63 -11.47 -1.04
N PHE A 83 -11.00 -12.71 -0.72
CA PHE A 83 -11.69 -13.07 0.51
C PHE A 83 -10.69 -13.11 1.66
N CYS A 84 -11.02 -12.46 2.77
CA CYS A 84 -10.22 -12.36 3.98
C CYS A 84 -10.97 -12.97 5.17
N PHE A 85 -10.23 -13.68 6.03
CA PHE A 85 -10.70 -14.21 7.29
C PHE A 85 -9.85 -13.65 8.44
N GLU A 86 -10.44 -12.83 9.30
CA GLU A 86 -9.69 -12.18 10.40
C GLU A 86 -9.25 -13.18 11.47
N SER A 87 -10.04 -14.24 11.67
CA SER A 87 -9.83 -15.22 12.73
C SER A 87 -8.50 -15.97 12.62
N ASP A 88 -8.06 -16.26 11.39
CA ASP A 88 -6.83 -17.01 11.10
C ASP A 88 -5.90 -16.34 10.08
N ALA A 89 -6.23 -15.11 9.66
CA ALA A 89 -5.50 -14.32 8.68
C ALA A 89 -5.29 -15.03 7.32
N THR A 90 -6.22 -15.92 6.93
CA THR A 90 -6.21 -16.57 5.62
C THR A 90 -6.83 -15.68 4.54
N LEU A 91 -6.33 -15.83 3.31
CA LEU A 91 -6.69 -15.01 2.15
C LEU A 91 -6.94 -15.90 0.93
N TYR A 92 -8.01 -15.65 0.17
CA TYR A 92 -8.33 -16.43 -1.04
C TYR A 92 -8.61 -15.51 -2.23
N CYS A 93 -7.93 -15.75 -3.35
CA CYS A 93 -8.02 -14.88 -4.53
C CYS A 93 -9.33 -15.03 -5.32
N SER A 94 -10.07 -16.11 -5.11
CA SER A 94 -11.29 -16.40 -5.86
C SER A 94 -12.21 -17.33 -5.08
N GLU A 95 -13.48 -17.35 -5.47
CA GLU A 95 -14.47 -18.28 -4.93
C GLU A 95 -14.04 -19.73 -5.19
N GLU A 96 -13.39 -20.03 -6.31
CA GLU A 96 -12.85 -21.37 -6.60
C GLU A 96 -11.77 -21.78 -5.58
N CYS A 97 -10.88 -20.86 -5.20
CA CYS A 97 -9.86 -21.17 -4.18
C CYS A 97 -10.50 -21.30 -2.79
N LEU A 98 -11.50 -20.47 -2.49
CA LEU A 98 -12.22 -20.51 -1.24
C LEU A 98 -13.03 -21.81 -1.08
N THR A 99 -13.75 -22.21 -2.13
CA THR A 99 -14.65 -23.37 -2.12
C THR A 99 -13.95 -24.72 -2.03
N LYS A 100 -12.61 -24.74 -2.11
CA LYS A 100 -11.77 -25.91 -1.82
C LYS A 100 -11.60 -26.17 -0.32
N VAL A 101 -11.75 -25.14 0.51
CA VAL A 101 -11.51 -25.23 1.97
C VAL A 101 -12.78 -25.06 2.79
N ILE A 102 -13.76 -24.28 2.33
CA ILE A 102 -15.06 -24.07 2.99
C ILE A 102 -16.17 -24.01 1.94
N THR A 103 -17.41 -24.29 2.32
CA THR A 103 -18.56 -24.10 1.42
C THR A 103 -19.01 -22.63 1.37
N TRP A 104 -19.75 -22.26 0.32
CA TRP A 104 -20.29 -20.90 0.20
C TRP A 104 -21.28 -20.54 1.31
N ASP A 105 -22.09 -21.50 1.77
CA ASP A 105 -23.01 -21.29 2.88
C ASP A 105 -22.27 -21.06 4.21
N GLU A 106 -21.15 -21.77 4.44
CA GLU A 106 -20.28 -21.53 5.59
C GLU A 106 -19.61 -20.15 5.51
N TYR A 107 -19.17 -19.73 4.32
CA TYR A 107 -18.66 -18.37 4.11
C TYR A 107 -19.72 -17.32 4.45
N LEU A 108 -20.95 -17.45 3.92
CA LEU A 108 -22.03 -16.49 4.17
C LEU A 108 -22.40 -16.40 5.65
N ALA A 109 -22.32 -17.52 6.38
CA ALA A 109 -22.52 -17.55 7.82
C ALA A 109 -21.40 -16.79 8.57
N MET A 110 -20.14 -16.89 8.10
CA MET A 110 -19.00 -16.15 8.67
C MET A 110 -18.97 -14.68 8.24
N TYR A 111 -19.50 -14.34 7.06
CA TYR A 111 -19.63 -12.97 6.60
C TYR A 111 -20.61 -12.17 7.46
N ASP A 112 -21.66 -12.83 7.97
CA ASP A 112 -22.69 -12.27 8.85
C ASP A 112 -23.21 -10.90 8.40
N ASN A 113 -23.60 -10.80 7.12
CA ASN A 113 -24.05 -9.55 6.48
C ASN A 113 -23.04 -8.38 6.57
N GLY A 114 -21.75 -8.67 6.70
CA GLY A 114 -20.67 -7.69 6.82
C GLY A 114 -20.27 -7.36 8.25
N ASP A 115 -20.91 -7.98 9.25
CA ASP A 115 -20.56 -7.82 10.68
C ASP A 115 -19.75 -9.01 11.23
N GLY A 116 -19.36 -9.95 10.37
CA GLY A 116 -18.67 -11.19 10.75
C GLY A 116 -17.17 -11.22 10.47
N ASP A 117 -16.55 -12.37 10.74
CA ASP A 117 -15.09 -12.59 10.67
C ASP A 117 -14.54 -12.75 9.24
N ALA A 118 -15.42 -12.79 8.23
CA ALA A 118 -15.04 -12.96 6.83
C ALA A 118 -15.55 -11.79 5.99
N TYR A 119 -14.75 -11.33 5.01
CA TYR A 119 -15.17 -10.28 4.09
C TYR A 119 -14.40 -10.34 2.76
N TRP A 120 -14.97 -9.75 1.72
CA TRP A 120 -14.25 -9.47 0.48
C TRP A 120 -13.67 -8.05 0.53
N THR A 121 -12.44 -7.88 0.09
CA THR A 121 -11.78 -6.56 -0.01
C THR A 121 -10.89 -6.50 -1.24
N ASP A 122 -10.73 -5.29 -1.76
CA ASP A 122 -9.61 -4.93 -2.62
C ASP A 122 -8.58 -4.13 -1.82
N TRP A 123 -7.33 -4.15 -2.28
CA TRP A 123 -6.20 -3.40 -1.72
C TRP A 123 -5.59 -2.46 -2.75
N TYR A 124 -6.36 -2.12 -3.80
CA TYR A 124 -5.94 -1.19 -4.85
C TYR A 124 -5.67 0.23 -4.30
N ASP A 125 -6.27 0.58 -3.15
CA ASP A 125 -6.19 1.91 -2.51
C ASP A 125 -5.37 1.93 -1.19
N CYS A 126 -4.47 0.95 -0.96
CA CYS A 126 -3.61 0.89 0.24
C CYS A 126 -2.19 1.43 0.01
#